data_AF-A0A550BVL6-F1
#
_entry.id   AF-A0A550BVL6-F1
#
_cell.length_a   1.000
_cell.length_b   1.000
_cell.length_c   1.000
_cell.angle_alpha   90.00
_cell.angle_beta   90.00
_cell.angle_gamma   90.00
#
_symmetry.space_group_name_H-M   'P 1'
#
loop_
_entity.id
_entity.type
_entity.pdbx_description
1 polymer ?
#
loop_
_entity_poly.entity_id
_entity_poly.type
_entity_poly.pdbx_seq_one_letter_code
_entity_poly.pdbx_strand_id
1 'polypeptide(L)'
;MAMHCPSAKELAFVLAHLHSVVETDSEDHLGKRSPDTKCIVKQALQHLRAGALEILFREPPRTPLIDFAFTTDGLAISPALYSFVLISNLVRLGYRKLWVLHEPEDAVWPRVFKWIGYLLPFDHGRRLSSFPPLFITQVLEAMLCVFEGLRTLPSERARSVVLSGGHDAIHDIVALWLNGPALIGDLRDANGDTRRRERCFNLLHTLWRVIGTDTEMRAILVVYIMRAVKGHPHRLFRILSSHIDTLGKRLSVETWTDMNQLLRSLIPLATTPELRRGGFPRCIVLSTIAVMRTALADCPGLCVTVHDFLCTLCFDPRSLLVAVDHGLFTMLVELRAKGACEQSTMKGGMSSLISCALITPRAVKRFHNALPEGFRLSERSYHPDEQALLNLADERFALLQEFDQSWGNVACCASVDCTASITDVGLLRACPCGEALYCSRTCQRTNWYMGHQKMCALKSAHPEIEPLKPRDVEFLRFLQLAESYLTENYTRFVTELNAPPIVTLDLSLKAKCVQLQALTHDWPETVGGGVVKTRRNAA
;
A
#
# COMPACT_ATOMS: atom_id res chain seq x y z
N MET A 1 -5.07 -52.95 -13.80
CA MET A 1 -3.61 -52.77 -14.00
C MET A 1 -3.33 -51.29 -14.10
N ALA A 2 -2.90 -50.67 -12.99
CA ALA A 2 -2.54 -49.25 -12.99
C ALA A 2 -1.17 -49.10 -13.66
N MET A 3 -1.17 -48.70 -14.93
CA MET A 3 0.04 -48.31 -15.64
C MET A 3 0.69 -47.17 -14.85
N HIS A 4 1.90 -47.41 -14.37
CA HIS A 4 2.71 -46.44 -13.64
C HIS A 4 2.75 -45.09 -14.38
N CYS A 5 2.73 -43.99 -13.63
CA CYS A 5 2.79 -42.60 -14.13
C CYS A 5 4.21 -41.94 -14.02
N PRO A 6 5.34 -42.62 -14.29
CA PRO A 6 6.67 -42.01 -14.22
C PRO A 6 6.86 -40.94 -15.29
N SER A 7 6.01 -40.97 -16.32
CA SER A 7 6.06 -40.09 -17.48
C SER A 7 5.99 -38.60 -17.14
N ALA A 8 5.23 -38.16 -16.13
CA ALA A 8 5.10 -36.73 -15.80
C ALA A 8 6.37 -36.19 -15.13
N LYS A 9 6.95 -36.96 -14.20
CA LYS A 9 8.17 -36.58 -13.49
C LYS A 9 9.38 -36.58 -14.43
N GLU A 10 9.48 -37.59 -15.29
CA GLU A 10 10.52 -37.66 -16.33
C GLU A 10 10.40 -36.50 -17.31
N LEU A 11 9.18 -36.17 -17.76
CA LEU A 11 8.94 -35.00 -18.60
C LEU A 11 9.40 -33.71 -17.92
N ALA A 12 9.04 -33.48 -16.66
CA ALA A 12 9.45 -32.30 -15.90
C ALA A 12 10.99 -32.16 -15.84
N PHE A 13 11.70 -33.26 -15.63
CA PHE A 13 13.16 -33.28 -15.63
C PHE A 13 13.76 -32.96 -17.00
N VAL A 14 13.27 -33.61 -18.06
CA VAL A 14 13.73 -33.38 -19.45
C VAL A 14 13.48 -31.94 -19.87
N LEU A 15 12.31 -31.37 -19.55
CA LEU A 15 11.98 -29.98 -19.85
C LEU A 15 12.81 -29.00 -19.06
N ALA A 16 13.11 -29.28 -17.78
CA ALA A 16 13.95 -28.41 -16.96
C ALA A 16 15.39 -28.38 -17.51
N HIS A 17 15.90 -29.53 -17.94
CA HIS A 17 17.19 -29.62 -18.61
C HIS A 17 17.20 -28.84 -19.93
N LEU A 18 16.14 -29.00 -20.75
CA LEU A 18 15.99 -28.22 -21.98
C LEU A 18 15.96 -26.72 -21.71
N HIS A 19 15.19 -26.27 -20.72
CA HIS A 19 15.10 -24.86 -20.35
C HIS A 19 16.46 -24.29 -19.96
N SER A 20 17.21 -25.02 -19.12
CA SER A 20 18.56 -24.62 -18.72
C SER A 20 19.52 -24.49 -19.90
N VAL A 21 19.50 -25.43 -20.85
CA VAL A 21 20.34 -25.36 -22.07
C VAL A 21 19.95 -24.17 -22.94
N VAL A 22 18.66 -23.87 -23.05
CA VAL A 22 18.16 -22.73 -23.84
C VAL A 22 18.53 -21.39 -23.20
N GLU A 23 18.51 -21.30 -21.87
CA GLU A 23 18.93 -20.08 -21.16
C GLU A 23 20.43 -19.81 -21.31
N THR A 24 21.28 -20.85 -21.36
CA THR A 24 22.72 -20.68 -21.57
C THR A 24 23.10 -20.35 -23.02
N ASP A 25 22.32 -20.81 -24.01
CA ASP A 25 22.62 -20.65 -25.43
C ASP A 25 22.11 -19.31 -26.04
N SER A 26 21.43 -18.47 -25.24
CA SER A 26 20.61 -17.35 -25.73
C SER A 26 21.37 -16.16 -26.34
N GLU A 27 22.70 -16.08 -26.27
CA GLU A 27 23.41 -14.84 -26.64
C GLU A 27 23.87 -14.73 -28.11
N ASP A 28 23.94 -15.81 -28.93
CA ASP A 28 24.51 -15.61 -30.29
C ASP A 28 24.03 -16.53 -31.45
N HIS A 29 23.25 -17.59 -31.22
CA HIS A 29 23.08 -18.66 -32.23
C HIS A 29 21.64 -19.16 -32.48
N LEU A 30 20.67 -18.25 -32.63
CA LEU A 30 19.28 -18.60 -33.00
C LEU A 30 19.16 -19.43 -34.30
N GLY A 31 20.16 -19.40 -35.17
CA GLY A 31 20.15 -20.12 -36.46
C GLY A 31 20.58 -21.59 -36.44
N LYS A 32 21.43 -22.02 -35.49
CA LYS A 32 22.00 -23.38 -35.47
C LYS A 32 21.83 -24.04 -34.10
N ARG A 33 20.67 -24.67 -33.90
CA ARG A 33 20.39 -25.48 -32.71
C ARG A 33 21.38 -26.64 -32.61
N SER A 34 22.01 -26.79 -31.44
CA SER A 34 22.94 -27.88 -31.16
C SER A 34 22.27 -29.26 -31.35
N PRO A 35 23.02 -30.31 -31.74
CA PRO A 35 22.52 -31.68 -31.81
C PRO A 35 21.90 -32.15 -30.49
N ASP A 36 22.46 -31.72 -29.35
CA ASP A 36 21.99 -32.09 -28.01
C ASP A 36 20.61 -31.52 -27.72
N THR A 37 20.37 -30.24 -28.03
CA THR A 37 19.05 -29.61 -27.91
C THR A 37 18.00 -30.35 -28.75
N LYS A 38 18.35 -30.84 -29.95
CA LYS A 38 17.44 -31.66 -30.77
C LYS A 38 17.12 -33.00 -30.11
N CYS A 39 18.10 -33.64 -29.47
CA CYS A 39 17.91 -34.88 -28.73
C CYS A 39 16.95 -34.69 -27.54
N ILE A 40 17.18 -33.64 -26.73
CA ILE A 40 16.33 -33.32 -25.57
C ILE A 40 14.89 -32.99 -26.02
N VAL A 41 14.72 -32.20 -27.08
CA VAL A 41 13.39 -31.93 -27.66
C VAL A 41 12.69 -33.22 -28.11
N LYS A 42 13.42 -34.15 -28.73
CA LYS A 42 12.85 -35.44 -29.15
C LYS A 42 12.37 -36.26 -27.95
N GLN A 43 13.14 -36.29 -26.86
CA GLN A 43 12.75 -36.96 -25.61
C GLN A 43 11.51 -36.30 -24.99
N ALA A 44 11.48 -34.97 -24.90
CA ALA A 44 10.32 -34.24 -24.39
C ALA A 44 9.05 -34.56 -25.20
N LEU A 45 9.14 -34.57 -26.53
CA LEU A 45 8.03 -34.94 -27.42
C LEU A 45 7.56 -36.38 -27.22
N GLN A 46 8.47 -37.31 -26.94
CA GLN A 46 8.11 -38.70 -26.66
C GLN A 46 7.25 -38.81 -25.40
N HIS A 47 7.66 -38.16 -24.30
CA HIS A 47 6.88 -38.15 -23.06
C HIS A 47 5.54 -37.42 -23.22
N LEU A 48 5.52 -36.30 -23.96
CA LEU A 48 4.28 -35.57 -24.22
C LEU A 48 3.26 -36.40 -25.01
N ARG A 49 3.72 -37.12 -26.05
CA ARG A 49 2.88 -38.04 -26.82
C ARG A 49 2.43 -39.26 -26.02
N ALA A 50 3.17 -39.64 -24.99
CA ALA A 50 2.80 -40.70 -24.07
C ALA A 50 1.72 -40.27 -23.04
N GLY A 51 1.20 -39.04 -23.13
CA GLY A 51 0.12 -38.57 -22.25
C GLY A 51 0.60 -38.07 -20.89
N ALA A 52 1.86 -37.64 -20.76
CA ALA A 52 2.41 -37.12 -19.49
C ALA A 52 1.60 -35.98 -18.85
N LEU A 53 0.84 -35.23 -19.65
CA LEU A 53 -0.01 -34.11 -19.20
C LEU A 53 -1.49 -34.44 -19.17
N GLU A 54 -1.90 -35.69 -19.46
CA GLU A 54 -3.31 -36.08 -19.56
C GLU A 54 -4.09 -35.73 -18.28
N ILE A 55 -3.44 -35.82 -17.11
CA ILE A 55 -4.04 -35.46 -15.82
C ILE A 55 -4.57 -34.02 -15.78
N LEU A 56 -3.90 -33.06 -16.42
CA LEU A 56 -4.33 -31.65 -16.44
C LEU A 56 -5.62 -31.44 -17.24
N PHE A 57 -5.96 -32.37 -18.13
CA PHE A 57 -7.18 -32.32 -18.94
C PHE A 57 -8.36 -33.01 -18.28
N ARG A 58 -8.12 -33.79 -17.21
CA ARG A 58 -9.17 -34.39 -16.39
C ARG A 58 -9.75 -33.34 -15.45
N GLU A 59 -11.04 -33.48 -15.11
CA GLU A 59 -11.63 -32.66 -14.05
C GLU A 59 -11.02 -33.07 -12.69
N PRO A 60 -10.73 -32.11 -11.80
CA PRO A 60 -10.28 -32.43 -10.45
C PRO A 60 -11.26 -33.37 -9.75
N PRO A 61 -10.77 -34.36 -8.99
CA PRO A 61 -11.65 -35.33 -8.36
C PRO A 61 -12.45 -34.67 -7.24
N ARG A 62 -13.60 -35.28 -6.89
CA ARG A 62 -14.42 -34.85 -5.74
C ARG A 62 -13.92 -35.40 -4.40
N THR A 63 -12.86 -36.20 -4.41
CA THR A 63 -12.25 -36.75 -3.19
C THR A 63 -11.64 -35.63 -2.36
N PRO A 64 -11.61 -35.74 -1.02
CA PRO A 64 -10.86 -34.80 -0.19
C PRO A 64 -9.39 -34.70 -0.63
N LEU A 65 -8.83 -33.50 -0.60
CA LEU A 65 -7.44 -33.25 -1.04
C LEU A 65 -6.43 -34.14 -0.29
N ILE A 66 -6.70 -34.43 0.99
CA ILE A 66 -5.84 -35.29 1.80
C ILE A 66 -5.77 -36.72 1.26
N ASP A 67 -6.91 -37.29 0.86
CA ASP A 67 -6.96 -38.64 0.32
C ASP A 67 -6.31 -38.68 -1.07
N PHE A 68 -6.57 -37.64 -1.87
CA PHE A 68 -5.96 -37.48 -3.19
C PHE A 68 -4.44 -37.39 -3.15
N ALA A 69 -3.86 -36.73 -2.13
CA ALA A 69 -2.41 -36.58 -1.98
C ALA A 69 -1.65 -37.92 -1.91
N PHE A 70 -2.33 -39.02 -1.52
CA PHE A 70 -1.75 -40.36 -1.46
C PHE A 70 -2.00 -41.20 -2.72
N THR A 71 -2.74 -40.68 -3.70
CA THR A 71 -3.00 -41.38 -4.96
C THR A 71 -1.84 -41.21 -5.95
N THR A 72 -1.78 -42.08 -6.95
CA THR A 72 -0.82 -41.94 -8.06
C THR A 72 -1.00 -40.63 -8.81
N ASP A 73 -2.25 -40.18 -8.97
CA ASP A 73 -2.60 -38.94 -9.65
C ASP A 73 -2.19 -37.73 -8.79
N GLY A 74 -2.33 -37.81 -7.47
CA GLY A 74 -1.79 -36.82 -6.54
C GLY A 74 -0.27 -36.67 -6.67
N LEU A 75 0.48 -37.76 -6.75
CA LEU A 75 1.93 -37.67 -6.96
C LEU A 75 2.31 -37.14 -8.35
N ALA A 76 1.45 -37.32 -9.35
CA ALA A 76 1.70 -36.91 -10.74
C ALA A 76 1.29 -35.46 -11.06
N ILE A 77 0.36 -34.86 -10.29
CA ILE A 77 -0.18 -33.53 -10.64
C ILE A 77 0.85 -32.41 -10.51
N SER A 78 1.70 -32.43 -9.48
CA SER A 78 2.74 -31.41 -9.28
C SER A 78 3.75 -31.37 -10.44
N PRO A 79 4.39 -32.49 -10.85
CA PRO A 79 5.29 -32.46 -12.00
C PRO A 79 4.56 -32.11 -13.30
N ALA A 80 3.29 -32.51 -13.48
CA ALA A 80 2.50 -32.12 -14.64
C ALA A 80 2.28 -30.59 -14.72
N LEU A 81 1.93 -29.95 -13.61
CA LEU A 81 1.82 -28.48 -13.52
C LEU A 81 3.16 -27.80 -13.83
N TYR A 82 4.26 -28.31 -13.30
CA TYR A 82 5.59 -27.77 -13.57
C TYR A 82 5.98 -27.93 -15.06
N SER A 83 5.73 -29.10 -15.64
CA SER A 83 5.93 -29.35 -17.08
C SER A 83 5.11 -28.40 -17.95
N PHE A 84 3.86 -28.11 -17.59
CA PHE A 84 3.01 -27.15 -18.31
C PHE A 84 3.66 -25.77 -18.40
N VAL A 85 4.17 -25.24 -17.28
CA VAL A 85 4.86 -23.94 -17.24
C VAL A 85 6.10 -23.94 -18.13
N LEU A 86 6.92 -24.98 -18.03
CA LEU A 86 8.14 -25.08 -18.84
C LEU A 86 7.83 -25.16 -20.34
N ILE A 87 6.78 -25.88 -20.74
CA ILE A 87 6.35 -25.96 -22.14
C ILE A 87 5.88 -24.60 -22.63
N SER A 88 5.02 -23.91 -21.86
CA SER A 88 4.54 -22.56 -22.22
C SER A 88 5.72 -21.60 -22.43
N ASN A 89 6.69 -21.61 -21.51
CA ASN A 89 7.91 -20.81 -21.63
C ASN A 89 8.74 -21.18 -22.87
N LEU A 90 9.01 -22.46 -23.10
CA LEU A 90 9.79 -22.92 -24.25
C LEU A 90 9.10 -22.63 -25.59
N VAL A 91 7.78 -22.77 -25.66
CA VAL A 91 6.98 -22.43 -26.85
C VAL A 91 7.13 -20.95 -27.20
N ARG A 92 7.12 -20.06 -26.18
CA ARG A 92 7.38 -18.63 -26.34
C ARG A 92 8.81 -18.34 -26.83
N LEU A 93 9.79 -19.13 -26.39
CA LEU A 93 11.18 -19.09 -26.88
C LEU A 93 11.36 -19.70 -28.29
N GLY A 94 10.26 -20.04 -28.99
CA GLY A 94 10.30 -20.53 -30.38
C GLY A 94 10.34 -22.06 -30.50
N TYR A 95 10.19 -22.81 -29.42
CA TYR A 95 10.05 -24.27 -29.44
C TYR A 95 8.60 -24.72 -29.64
N ARG A 96 7.90 -24.10 -30.62
CA ARG A 96 6.46 -24.35 -30.89
C ARG A 96 6.10 -25.83 -31.09
N LYS A 97 7.04 -26.66 -31.55
CA LYS A 97 6.83 -28.11 -31.74
C LYS A 97 6.52 -28.85 -30.44
N LEU A 98 6.93 -28.32 -29.28
CA LEU A 98 6.63 -28.90 -27.98
C LEU A 98 5.14 -28.78 -27.61
N TRP A 99 4.39 -27.89 -28.26
CA TRP A 99 2.94 -27.82 -28.10
C TRP A 99 2.25 -28.91 -28.93
N VAL A 100 2.26 -30.14 -28.43
CA VAL A 100 1.58 -31.30 -29.06
C VAL A 100 0.16 -31.52 -28.53
N LEU A 101 -0.34 -30.61 -27.72
CA LEU A 101 -1.69 -30.67 -27.16
C LEU A 101 -2.71 -30.36 -28.25
N HIS A 102 -3.82 -31.10 -28.29
CA HIS A 102 -4.89 -30.89 -29.27
C HIS A 102 -5.60 -29.54 -29.09
N GLU A 103 -5.59 -29.02 -27.87
CA GLU A 103 -6.23 -27.76 -27.51
C GLU A 103 -5.26 -26.58 -27.66
N PRO A 104 -5.76 -25.39 -28.05
CA PRO A 104 -4.95 -24.19 -28.01
C PRO A 104 -4.53 -23.89 -26.57
N GLU A 105 -3.36 -23.28 -26.40
CA GLU A 105 -2.80 -22.96 -25.08
C GLU A 105 -3.78 -22.19 -24.17
N ASP A 106 -4.58 -21.30 -24.75
CA ASP A 106 -5.58 -20.52 -24.00
C ASP A 106 -6.70 -21.38 -23.39
N ALA A 107 -7.03 -22.52 -23.99
CA ALA A 107 -8.05 -23.42 -23.47
C ALA A 107 -7.54 -24.31 -22.32
N VAL A 108 -6.21 -24.49 -22.21
CA VAL A 108 -5.60 -25.34 -21.17
C VAL A 108 -5.52 -24.61 -19.82
N TRP A 109 -5.29 -23.29 -19.84
CA TRP A 109 -5.18 -22.48 -18.63
C TRP A 109 -6.38 -22.59 -17.67
N PRO A 110 -7.65 -22.45 -18.09
CA PRO A 110 -8.77 -22.61 -17.17
C PRO A 110 -8.80 -23.99 -16.49
N ARG A 111 -8.37 -25.07 -17.16
CA ARG A 111 -8.27 -26.40 -16.55
C ARG A 111 -7.16 -26.48 -15.51
N VAL A 112 -6.01 -25.88 -15.82
CA VAL A 112 -4.90 -25.74 -14.87
C VAL A 112 -5.35 -24.96 -13.63
N PHE A 113 -6.11 -23.88 -13.81
CA PHE A 113 -6.66 -23.10 -12.69
C PHE A 113 -7.65 -23.89 -11.84
N LYS A 114 -8.54 -24.70 -12.45
CA LYS A 114 -9.41 -25.62 -11.70
C LYS A 114 -8.60 -26.57 -10.82
N TRP A 115 -7.51 -27.14 -11.35
CA TRP A 115 -6.59 -27.97 -10.57
C TRP A 115 -5.93 -27.21 -9.43
N ILE A 116 -5.49 -25.97 -9.67
CA ILE A 116 -4.93 -25.11 -8.62
C ILE A 116 -5.97 -24.87 -7.52
N GLY A 117 -7.20 -24.46 -7.87
CA GLY A 117 -8.28 -24.27 -6.90
C GLY A 117 -8.53 -25.52 -6.06
N TYR A 118 -8.60 -26.69 -6.68
CA TYR A 118 -8.74 -27.96 -5.96
C TYR A 118 -7.57 -28.25 -5.02
N LEU A 119 -6.35 -27.95 -5.45
CA LEU A 119 -5.13 -28.22 -4.69
C LEU A 119 -4.83 -27.18 -3.60
N LEU A 120 -5.51 -26.04 -3.58
CA LEU A 120 -5.30 -24.99 -2.58
C LEU A 120 -5.79 -25.44 -1.20
N PRO A 121 -4.92 -25.51 -0.18
CA PRO A 121 -5.32 -26.04 1.14
C PRO A 121 -6.40 -25.22 1.85
N PHE A 122 -6.53 -23.93 1.53
CA PHE A 122 -7.43 -23.00 2.21
C PHE A 122 -8.91 -23.35 2.01
N ASP A 123 -9.26 -23.90 0.85
CA ASP A 123 -10.65 -24.22 0.50
C ASP A 123 -11.15 -25.48 1.22
N HIS A 124 -10.25 -26.30 1.75
CA HIS A 124 -10.57 -27.53 2.46
C HIS A 124 -10.74 -27.34 3.98
N GLY A 125 -10.44 -26.15 4.51
CA GLY A 125 -10.51 -25.88 5.96
C GLY A 125 -9.57 -26.76 6.81
N ARG A 126 -8.54 -27.36 6.19
CA ARG A 126 -7.60 -28.27 6.86
C ARG A 126 -6.31 -27.54 7.24
N ARG A 127 -5.66 -28.00 8.31
CA ARG A 127 -4.32 -27.55 8.69
C ARG A 127 -3.29 -28.19 7.77
N LEU A 128 -2.26 -27.44 7.37
CA LEU A 128 -1.19 -27.93 6.48
C LEU A 128 -0.43 -29.12 7.05
N SER A 129 -0.33 -29.19 8.38
CA SER A 129 0.27 -30.31 9.10
C SER A 129 -0.44 -31.65 8.87
N SER A 130 -1.66 -31.64 8.30
CA SER A 130 -2.39 -32.86 7.97
C SER A 130 -1.89 -33.52 6.68
N PHE A 131 -1.16 -32.79 5.83
CA PHE A 131 -0.71 -33.29 4.54
C PHE A 131 0.74 -33.78 4.59
N PRO A 132 1.14 -34.69 3.67
CA PRO A 132 2.55 -35.05 3.50
C PRO A 132 3.37 -33.77 3.18
N PRO A 133 4.41 -33.43 3.98
CA PRO A 133 5.14 -32.18 3.80
C PRO A 133 5.70 -32.00 2.39
N LEU A 134 6.24 -33.08 1.81
CA LEU A 134 6.80 -33.07 0.46
C LEU A 134 5.75 -32.77 -0.61
N PHE A 135 4.53 -33.31 -0.47
CA PHE A 135 3.44 -33.10 -1.42
C PHE A 135 3.02 -31.62 -1.46
N ILE A 136 2.70 -31.03 -0.31
CA ILE A 136 2.28 -29.62 -0.26
C ILE A 136 3.37 -28.68 -0.75
N THR A 137 4.63 -28.98 -0.41
CA THR A 137 5.77 -28.18 -0.86
C THR A 137 5.90 -28.18 -2.38
N GLN A 138 5.80 -29.36 -3.01
CA GLN A 138 5.91 -29.51 -4.45
C GLN A 138 4.69 -28.92 -5.19
N VAL A 139 3.49 -29.10 -4.64
CA VAL A 139 2.26 -28.53 -5.21
C VAL A 139 2.28 -27.01 -5.14
N LEU A 140 2.62 -26.44 -3.98
CA LEU A 140 2.76 -25.00 -3.80
C LEU A 140 3.78 -24.41 -4.77
N GLU A 141 4.95 -25.03 -4.88
CA GLU A 141 5.99 -24.59 -5.81
C GLU A 141 5.48 -24.61 -7.26
N ALA A 142 4.79 -25.68 -7.66
CA ALA A 142 4.22 -25.78 -9.00
C ALA A 142 3.14 -24.71 -9.26
N MET A 143 2.25 -24.44 -8.30
CA MET A 143 1.26 -23.35 -8.40
C MET A 143 1.92 -21.98 -8.56
N LEU A 144 2.93 -21.70 -7.76
CA LEU A 144 3.68 -20.44 -7.83
C LEU A 144 4.33 -20.29 -9.21
N CYS A 145 4.94 -21.35 -9.75
CA CYS A 145 5.47 -21.36 -11.11
C CYS A 145 4.38 -21.12 -12.17
N VAL A 146 3.18 -21.69 -12.02
CA VAL A 146 2.08 -21.46 -12.95
C VAL A 146 1.66 -19.99 -12.96
N PHE A 147 1.49 -19.40 -11.78
CA PHE A 147 1.14 -17.98 -11.67
C PHE A 147 2.25 -17.08 -12.20
N GLU A 148 3.52 -17.36 -11.89
CA GLU A 148 4.66 -16.64 -12.49
C GLU A 148 4.68 -16.71 -14.01
N GLY A 149 4.30 -17.87 -14.57
CA GLY A 149 4.15 -18.09 -16.01
C GLY A 149 3.24 -17.06 -16.69
N LEU A 150 2.23 -16.54 -15.98
CA LEU A 150 1.34 -15.47 -16.50
C LEU A 150 2.09 -14.18 -16.83
N ARG A 151 3.21 -13.89 -16.15
CA ARG A 151 4.05 -12.71 -16.45
C ARG A 151 4.73 -12.81 -17.81
N THR A 152 4.87 -14.02 -18.35
CA THR A 152 5.54 -14.26 -19.61
C THR A 152 4.61 -14.12 -20.81
N LEU A 153 3.29 -14.17 -20.57
CA LEU A 153 2.26 -13.93 -21.57
C LEU A 153 2.13 -12.42 -21.87
N PRO A 154 1.74 -12.05 -23.10
CA PRO A 154 1.28 -10.68 -23.39
C PRO A 154 0.12 -10.29 -22.46
N SER A 155 0.09 -9.05 -21.98
CA SER A 155 -0.88 -8.63 -20.94
C SER A 155 -2.34 -8.86 -21.33
N GLU A 156 -2.73 -8.64 -22.60
CA GLU A 156 -4.09 -8.90 -23.09
C GLU A 156 -4.46 -10.38 -23.02
N ARG A 157 -3.52 -11.25 -23.40
CA ARG A 157 -3.69 -12.71 -23.34
C ARG A 157 -3.73 -13.20 -21.90
N ALA A 158 -2.83 -12.73 -21.05
CA ALA A 158 -2.82 -13.04 -19.63
C ALA A 158 -4.14 -12.63 -18.96
N ARG A 159 -4.68 -11.46 -19.33
CA ARG A 159 -5.97 -10.98 -18.85
C ARG A 159 -7.11 -11.88 -19.29
N SER A 160 -7.18 -12.22 -20.57
CA SER A 160 -8.18 -13.16 -21.11
C SER A 160 -8.13 -14.51 -20.41
N VAL A 161 -6.93 -15.03 -20.16
CA VAL A 161 -6.70 -16.28 -19.43
C VAL A 161 -7.20 -16.21 -17.98
N VAL A 162 -6.81 -15.17 -17.24
CA VAL A 162 -7.20 -15.01 -15.83
C VAL A 162 -8.71 -14.75 -15.67
N LEU A 163 -9.35 -14.15 -16.67
CA LEU A 163 -10.79 -13.93 -16.73
C LEU A 163 -11.56 -15.06 -17.42
N SER A 164 -10.86 -16.07 -17.95
CA SER A 164 -11.51 -17.15 -18.69
C SER A 164 -12.47 -17.87 -17.75
N GLY A 165 -13.75 -17.93 -18.14
CA GLY A 165 -14.77 -18.60 -17.34
C GLY A 165 -14.36 -20.06 -17.07
N GLY A 166 -14.53 -20.52 -15.83
CA GLY A 166 -14.26 -21.91 -15.46
C GLY A 166 -13.60 -22.08 -14.10
N HIS A 167 -12.80 -21.11 -13.66
CA HIS A 167 -12.26 -21.04 -12.30
C HIS A 167 -11.85 -19.61 -11.95
N ASP A 168 -11.87 -19.27 -10.67
CA ASP A 168 -11.58 -17.93 -10.18
C ASP A 168 -10.08 -17.75 -9.87
N ALA A 169 -9.26 -17.61 -10.91
CA ALA A 169 -7.81 -17.51 -10.76
C ALA A 169 -7.38 -16.27 -9.95
N ILE A 170 -8.12 -15.16 -10.02
CA ILE A 170 -7.84 -13.95 -9.24
C ILE A 170 -8.01 -14.24 -7.75
N HIS A 171 -9.11 -14.91 -7.37
CA HIS A 171 -9.35 -15.33 -6.00
C HIS A 171 -8.17 -16.16 -5.45
N ASP A 172 -7.73 -17.15 -6.20
CA ASP A 172 -6.65 -18.07 -5.81
C ASP A 172 -5.31 -17.35 -5.62
N ILE A 173 -4.95 -16.48 -6.56
CA ILE A 173 -3.72 -15.68 -6.48
C ILE A 173 -3.77 -14.76 -5.25
N VAL A 174 -4.91 -14.11 -5.00
CA VAL A 174 -5.10 -13.24 -3.83
C VAL A 174 -5.04 -14.04 -2.54
N ALA A 175 -5.70 -15.21 -2.48
CA ALA A 175 -5.70 -16.08 -1.31
C ALA A 175 -4.28 -16.58 -1.00
N LEU A 176 -3.53 -17.00 -2.02
CA LEU A 176 -2.16 -17.46 -1.87
C LEU A 176 -1.20 -16.32 -1.50
N TRP A 177 -1.39 -15.12 -2.07
CA TRP A 177 -0.60 -13.94 -1.71
C TRP A 177 -0.81 -13.52 -0.25
N LEU A 178 -2.07 -13.49 0.22
CA LEU A 178 -2.40 -13.06 1.58
C LEU A 178 -1.99 -14.08 2.65
N ASN A 179 -2.12 -15.37 2.35
CA ASN A 179 -1.89 -16.44 3.33
C ASN A 179 -0.56 -17.18 3.12
N GLY A 180 0.14 -16.92 2.02
CA GLY A 180 1.38 -17.59 1.62
C GLY A 180 2.48 -17.56 2.68
N PRO A 181 2.77 -16.42 3.34
CA PRO A 181 3.80 -16.39 4.36
C PRO A 181 3.49 -17.26 5.58
N ALA A 182 2.23 -17.35 5.99
CA ALA A 182 1.80 -18.28 7.05
C ALA A 182 1.93 -19.74 6.56
N LEU A 183 1.51 -20.00 5.32
CA LEU A 183 1.60 -21.31 4.67
C LEU A 183 3.04 -21.81 4.61
N ILE A 184 3.99 -20.95 4.25
CA ILE A 184 5.41 -21.29 4.15
C ILE A 184 6.05 -21.37 5.53
N GLY A 185 5.62 -20.57 6.51
CA GLY A 185 6.12 -20.65 7.88
C GLY A 185 5.91 -22.02 8.54
N ASP A 186 4.87 -22.75 8.14
CA ASP A 186 4.58 -24.10 8.62
C ASP A 186 5.44 -25.19 7.94
N LEU A 187 6.04 -24.89 6.78
CA LEU A 187 6.94 -25.78 6.05
C LEU A 187 8.36 -25.60 6.63
N ARG A 188 8.91 -26.61 7.32
CA ARG A 188 10.18 -26.51 8.05
C ARG A 188 11.44 -26.59 7.15
N ASP A 189 11.40 -26.08 5.93
CA ASP A 189 12.49 -26.23 4.94
C ASP A 189 13.31 -24.93 4.81
N ALA A 190 14.33 -24.79 5.65
CA ALA A 190 15.10 -23.57 5.81
C ALA A 190 15.65 -22.96 4.49
N ASN A 191 16.02 -23.80 3.51
CA ASN A 191 16.61 -23.32 2.25
C ASN A 191 15.56 -23.02 1.18
N GLY A 192 14.50 -23.81 1.08
CA GLY A 192 13.41 -23.60 0.12
C GLY A 192 12.45 -22.46 0.50
N ASP A 193 12.41 -22.10 1.79
CA ASP A 193 11.46 -21.13 2.32
C ASP A 193 11.64 -19.72 1.76
N THR A 194 12.87 -19.25 1.57
CA THR A 194 13.12 -17.88 1.12
C THR A 194 12.60 -17.66 -0.30
N ARG A 195 12.95 -18.57 -1.23
CA ARG A 195 12.49 -18.50 -2.62
C ARG A 195 10.97 -18.58 -2.72
N ARG A 196 10.32 -19.52 -2.01
CA ARG A 196 8.85 -19.64 -2.03
C ARG A 196 8.18 -18.36 -1.53
N ARG A 197 8.74 -17.72 -0.49
CA ARG A 197 8.19 -16.47 0.06
C ARG A 197 8.31 -15.34 -0.93
N GLU A 198 9.47 -15.18 -1.55
CA GLU A 198 9.68 -14.21 -2.64
C GLU A 198 8.62 -14.37 -3.72
N ARG A 199 8.43 -15.60 -4.21
CA ARG A 199 7.41 -15.90 -5.23
C ARG A 199 6.00 -15.56 -4.77
N CYS A 200 5.64 -15.91 -3.52
CA CYS A 200 4.36 -15.52 -2.93
C CYS A 200 4.17 -14.00 -2.90
N PHE A 201 5.20 -13.22 -2.54
CA PHE A 201 5.11 -11.76 -2.55
C PHE A 201 4.97 -11.20 -3.98
N ASN A 202 5.62 -11.85 -4.94
CA ASN A 202 5.57 -11.50 -6.37
C ASN A 202 4.24 -11.83 -7.04
N LEU A 203 3.35 -12.61 -6.42
CA LEU A 203 2.02 -12.91 -6.94
C LEU A 203 1.17 -11.65 -7.14
N LEU A 204 1.17 -10.73 -6.18
CA LEU A 204 0.44 -9.46 -6.34
C LEU A 204 1.01 -8.65 -7.51
N HIS A 205 2.34 -8.58 -7.62
CA HIS A 205 2.97 -7.88 -8.74
C HIS A 205 2.60 -8.50 -10.09
N THR A 206 2.56 -9.83 -10.15
CA THR A 206 2.13 -10.60 -11.33
C THR A 206 0.72 -10.21 -11.71
N LEU A 207 -0.20 -10.23 -10.75
CA LEU A 207 -1.60 -9.88 -10.95
C LEU A 207 -1.76 -8.42 -11.39
N TRP A 208 -0.99 -7.50 -10.79
CA TRP A 208 -0.99 -6.09 -11.17
C TRP A 208 -0.52 -5.87 -12.61
N ARG A 209 0.48 -6.63 -13.06
CA ARG A 209 0.96 -6.60 -14.46
C ARG A 209 -0.09 -7.15 -15.43
N VAL A 210 -0.80 -8.21 -15.05
CA VAL A 210 -1.87 -8.82 -15.86
C VAL A 210 -3.07 -7.88 -16.02
N ILE A 211 -3.51 -7.28 -14.91
CA ILE A 211 -4.62 -6.32 -14.87
C ILE A 211 -4.23 -5.06 -15.68
N GLY A 212 -3.02 -4.54 -15.44
CA GLY A 212 -2.51 -3.33 -16.06
C GLY A 212 -3.03 -2.06 -15.40
N THR A 213 -3.18 -0.99 -16.21
CA THR A 213 -3.67 0.32 -15.75
C THR A 213 -5.17 0.49 -15.84
N ASP A 214 -5.90 -0.53 -16.28
CA ASP A 214 -7.33 -0.47 -16.48
C ASP A 214 -8.10 -0.35 -15.14
N THR A 215 -9.00 0.63 -15.07
CA THR A 215 -9.74 0.98 -13.85
C THR A 215 -10.75 -0.10 -13.49
N GLU A 216 -11.43 -0.71 -14.47
CA GLU A 216 -12.43 -1.75 -14.24
C GLU A 216 -11.78 -3.00 -13.66
N MET A 217 -10.69 -3.46 -14.28
CA MET A 217 -9.92 -4.61 -13.79
C MET A 217 -9.34 -4.37 -12.39
N ARG A 218 -8.92 -3.15 -12.07
CA ARG A 218 -8.49 -2.79 -10.72
C ARG A 218 -9.63 -2.88 -9.72
N ALA A 219 -10.83 -2.42 -10.08
CA ALA A 219 -12.01 -2.55 -9.23
C ALA A 219 -12.35 -4.04 -8.95
N ILE A 220 -12.24 -4.91 -9.96
CA ILE A 220 -12.40 -6.35 -9.80
C ILE A 220 -11.39 -6.91 -8.79
N LEU A 221 -10.10 -6.60 -8.93
CA LEU A 221 -9.08 -7.02 -7.96
C LEU A 221 -9.39 -6.54 -6.55
N VAL A 222 -9.81 -5.28 -6.39
CA VAL A 222 -10.19 -4.72 -5.09
C VAL A 222 -11.35 -5.51 -4.48
N VAL A 223 -12.35 -5.89 -5.27
CA VAL A 223 -13.45 -6.75 -4.80
C VAL A 223 -12.93 -8.10 -4.28
N TYR A 224 -12.01 -8.74 -5.00
CA TYR A 224 -11.40 -9.99 -4.57
C TYR A 224 -10.58 -9.87 -3.29
N ILE A 225 -9.73 -8.84 -3.20
CA ILE A 225 -8.96 -8.53 -1.99
C ILE A 225 -9.92 -8.30 -0.82
N MET A 226 -10.95 -7.47 -1.00
CA MET A 226 -11.92 -7.16 0.03
C MET A 226 -12.70 -8.41 0.47
N ARG A 227 -13.11 -9.28 -0.46
CA ARG A 227 -13.73 -10.56 -0.13
C ARG A 227 -12.80 -11.44 0.70
N ALA A 228 -11.53 -11.58 0.30
CA ALA A 228 -10.54 -12.37 1.02
C ALA A 228 -10.29 -11.85 2.45
N VAL A 229 -10.37 -10.53 2.66
CA VAL A 229 -10.25 -9.92 4.00
C VAL A 229 -11.60 -9.69 4.71
N LYS A 230 -12.68 -10.31 4.22
CA LYS A 230 -14.04 -10.24 4.79
C LYS A 230 -14.59 -8.82 4.92
N GLY A 231 -14.29 -7.96 3.95
CA GLY A 231 -14.72 -6.57 3.92
C GLY A 231 -13.97 -5.63 4.87
N HIS A 232 -12.90 -6.09 5.52
CA HIS A 232 -12.16 -5.30 6.51
C HIS A 232 -10.77 -4.89 5.98
N PRO A 233 -10.61 -3.69 5.40
CA PRO A 233 -9.33 -3.25 4.84
C PRO A 233 -8.23 -3.12 5.91
N HIS A 234 -8.59 -2.79 7.15
CA HIS A 234 -7.63 -2.81 8.27
C HIS A 234 -6.99 -4.18 8.47
N ARG A 235 -7.72 -5.27 8.20
CA ARG A 235 -7.17 -6.64 8.28
C ARG A 235 -6.14 -6.88 7.19
N LEU A 236 -6.38 -6.38 5.97
CA LEU A 236 -5.40 -6.41 4.87
C LEU A 236 -4.08 -5.80 5.32
N PHE A 237 -4.09 -4.53 5.76
CA PHE A 237 -2.86 -3.83 6.11
C PHE A 237 -2.15 -4.41 7.35
N ARG A 238 -2.86 -5.09 8.25
CA ARG A 238 -2.23 -5.89 9.34
C ARG A 238 -1.48 -7.11 8.81
N ILE A 239 -2.06 -7.83 7.84
CA ILE A 239 -1.39 -8.95 7.17
C ILE A 239 -0.15 -8.42 6.45
N LEU A 240 -0.28 -7.32 5.70
CA LEU A 240 0.85 -6.70 5.00
C LEU A 240 1.95 -6.21 5.94
N SER A 241 1.59 -5.62 7.08
CA SER A 241 2.54 -5.27 8.13
C SER A 241 3.33 -6.49 8.62
N SER A 242 2.65 -7.64 8.85
CA SER A 242 3.34 -8.88 9.19
C SER A 242 4.28 -9.37 8.08
N HIS A 243 3.94 -9.16 6.81
CA HIS A 243 4.80 -9.51 5.68
C HIS A 243 6.05 -8.62 5.65
N ILE A 244 5.86 -7.30 5.79
CA ILE A 244 6.94 -6.31 5.87
C ILE A 244 7.86 -6.62 7.06
N ASP A 245 7.31 -6.93 8.24
CA ASP A 245 8.12 -7.28 9.42
C ASP A 245 8.92 -8.57 9.21
N THR A 246 8.31 -9.58 8.57
CA THR A 246 8.97 -10.87 8.34
C THR A 246 10.13 -10.74 7.37
N LEU A 247 9.94 -9.98 6.28
CA LEU A 247 11.01 -9.66 5.34
C LEU A 247 12.05 -8.71 5.94
N GLY A 248 11.60 -7.70 6.69
CA GLY A 248 12.45 -6.70 7.34
C GLY A 248 13.44 -7.32 8.33
N LYS A 249 13.02 -8.33 9.10
CA LYS A 249 13.89 -9.10 10.00
C LYS A 249 14.99 -9.89 9.29
N ARG A 250 14.83 -10.13 7.99
CA ARG A 250 15.77 -10.89 7.15
C ARG A 250 16.43 -10.01 6.09
N LEU A 251 16.26 -8.69 6.20
CA LEU A 251 16.66 -7.77 5.15
C LEU A 251 18.17 -7.85 4.95
N SER A 252 18.57 -8.32 3.78
CA SER A 252 19.94 -8.38 3.30
C SER A 252 20.01 -7.87 1.86
N VAL A 253 21.23 -7.77 1.32
CA VAL A 253 21.46 -7.45 -0.10
C VAL A 253 20.77 -8.46 -1.04
N GLU A 254 20.49 -9.68 -0.58
CA GLU A 254 19.79 -10.69 -1.39
C GLU A 254 18.28 -10.46 -1.39
N THR A 255 17.68 -10.12 -0.24
CA THR A 255 16.22 -10.03 -0.08
C THR A 255 15.66 -8.62 -0.30
N TRP A 256 16.50 -7.60 -0.48
CA TRP A 256 16.04 -6.23 -0.67
C TRP A 256 15.18 -6.05 -1.93
N THR A 257 15.44 -6.83 -2.99
CA THR A 257 14.65 -6.84 -4.23
C THR A 257 13.22 -7.27 -3.94
N ASP A 258 13.04 -8.26 -3.07
CA ASP A 258 11.73 -8.77 -2.66
C ASP A 258 10.96 -7.73 -1.87
N MET A 259 11.63 -7.07 -0.92
CA MET A 259 11.03 -5.97 -0.16
C MET A 259 10.63 -4.82 -1.09
N ASN A 260 11.52 -4.43 -2.01
CA ASN A 260 11.26 -3.40 -3.01
C ASN A 260 10.03 -3.76 -3.87
N GLN A 261 9.96 -5.01 -4.34
CA GLN A 261 8.88 -5.48 -5.18
C GLN A 261 7.54 -5.57 -4.44
N LEU A 262 7.57 -6.00 -3.16
CA LEU A 262 6.41 -5.98 -2.28
C LEU A 262 5.90 -4.54 -2.13
N LEU A 263 6.75 -3.61 -1.66
CA LEU A 263 6.37 -2.22 -1.39
C LEU A 263 5.85 -1.50 -2.64
N ARG A 264 6.48 -1.69 -3.80
CA ARG A 264 5.97 -1.16 -5.09
C ARG A 264 4.57 -1.64 -5.43
N SER A 265 4.24 -2.86 -5.05
CA SER A 265 2.90 -3.42 -5.25
C SER A 265 1.90 -2.93 -4.21
N LEU A 266 2.37 -2.52 -3.02
CA LEU A 266 1.52 -1.98 -1.95
C LEU A 266 1.17 -0.49 -2.13
N ILE A 267 2.04 0.30 -2.76
CA ILE A 267 1.76 1.72 -3.08
C ILE A 267 0.39 1.90 -3.76
N PRO A 268 0.09 1.25 -4.91
CA PRO A 268 -1.20 1.42 -5.57
C PRO A 268 -2.38 0.90 -4.73
N LEU A 269 -2.19 -0.11 -3.88
CA LEU A 269 -3.24 -0.56 -2.97
C LEU A 269 -3.53 0.48 -1.88
N ALA A 270 -2.49 1.12 -1.35
CA ALA A 270 -2.64 2.15 -0.32
C ALA A 270 -3.21 3.48 -0.87
N THR A 271 -3.06 3.76 -2.17
CA THR A 271 -3.72 4.90 -2.84
C THR A 271 -5.17 4.62 -3.22
N THR A 272 -5.62 3.37 -3.19
CA THR A 272 -6.98 2.97 -3.57
C THR A 272 -8.00 3.39 -2.48
N PRO A 273 -8.97 4.28 -2.78
CA PRO A 273 -9.89 4.83 -1.77
C PRO A 273 -10.71 3.78 -1.01
N GLU A 274 -11.16 2.73 -1.68
CA GLU A 274 -11.95 1.63 -1.12
C GLU A 274 -11.18 0.87 -0.04
N LEU A 275 -9.87 0.71 -0.23
CA LEU A 275 -8.98 0.06 0.72
C LEU A 275 -8.56 1.03 1.85
N ARG A 276 -8.57 2.35 1.61
CA ARG A 276 -8.19 3.35 2.62
C ARG A 276 -9.32 3.69 3.61
N ARG A 277 -10.53 3.16 3.43
CA ARG A 277 -11.67 3.46 4.32
C ARG A 277 -11.32 3.12 5.78
N GLY A 278 -11.21 4.16 6.61
CA GLY A 278 -10.86 4.05 8.03
C GLY A 278 -9.37 4.26 8.37
N GLY A 279 -8.54 4.65 7.41
CA GLY A 279 -7.10 4.90 7.62
C GLY A 279 -6.26 3.62 7.73
N PHE A 280 -4.99 3.75 8.11
CA PHE A 280 -4.08 2.61 8.20
C PHE A 280 -3.86 2.13 9.65
N PRO A 281 -3.71 0.82 9.90
CA PRO A 281 -3.31 0.29 11.19
C PRO A 281 -1.92 0.80 11.61
N ARG A 282 -1.74 1.14 12.89
CA ARG A 282 -0.44 1.59 13.44
C ARG A 282 0.72 0.68 13.06
N CYS A 283 0.50 -0.64 13.08
CA CYS A 283 1.56 -1.62 12.84
C CYS A 283 2.20 -1.47 11.46
N ILE A 284 1.46 -1.17 10.38
CA ILE A 284 2.06 -1.05 9.04
C ILE A 284 3.02 0.13 8.97
N VAL A 285 2.68 1.25 9.59
CA VAL A 285 3.55 2.43 9.67
C VAL A 285 4.83 2.08 10.44
N LEU A 286 4.70 1.39 11.58
CA LEU A 286 5.85 0.97 12.38
C LEU A 286 6.78 0.00 11.62
N SER A 287 6.20 -0.99 10.94
CA SER A 287 6.93 -1.94 10.09
C SER A 287 7.70 -1.22 8.99
N THR A 288 7.05 -0.28 8.28
CA THR A 288 7.70 0.50 7.22
C THR A 288 8.81 1.39 7.77
N ILE A 289 8.64 2.00 8.94
CA ILE A 289 9.69 2.79 9.60
C ILE A 289 10.88 1.92 10.01
N ALA A 290 10.62 0.73 10.56
CA ALA A 290 11.70 -0.21 10.89
C ALA A 290 12.51 -0.58 9.64
N VAL A 291 11.83 -0.91 8.54
CA VAL A 291 12.49 -1.20 7.25
C VAL A 291 13.25 0.02 6.72
N MET A 292 12.72 1.23 6.88
CA MET A 292 13.41 2.46 6.46
C MET A 292 14.73 2.64 7.20
N ARG A 293 14.76 2.41 8.51
CA ARG A 293 15.99 2.50 9.31
C ARG A 293 17.03 1.49 8.90
N THR A 294 16.63 0.23 8.67
CA THR A 294 17.53 -0.81 8.16
C THR A 294 18.02 -0.48 6.75
N ALA A 295 17.14 -0.02 5.86
CA ALA A 295 17.50 0.37 4.50
C ALA A 295 18.49 1.55 4.49
N LEU A 296 18.32 2.53 5.38
CA LEU A 296 19.27 3.63 5.55
C LEU A 296 20.66 3.14 5.94
N ALA A 297 20.75 2.14 6.82
CA ALA A 297 22.03 1.58 7.26
C ALA A 297 22.69 0.75 6.16
N ASP A 298 21.93 -0.17 5.55
CA ASP A 298 22.51 -1.31 4.83
C ASP A 298 22.14 -1.36 3.34
N CYS A 299 21.07 -0.69 2.90
CA CYS A 299 20.49 -0.85 1.55
C CYS A 299 19.91 0.47 0.97
N PRO A 300 20.76 1.46 0.60
CA PRO A 300 20.29 2.79 0.19
C PRO A 300 19.31 2.80 -0.99
N GLY A 301 19.42 1.86 -1.94
CA GLY A 301 18.50 1.78 -3.09
C GLY A 301 17.06 1.41 -2.72
N LEU A 302 16.84 0.81 -1.56
CA LEU A 302 15.50 0.49 -1.05
C LEU A 302 14.82 1.71 -0.41
N CYS A 303 15.60 2.67 0.10
CA CYS A 303 15.08 3.85 0.79
C CYS A 303 14.06 4.63 -0.05
N VAL A 304 14.28 4.71 -1.37
CA VAL A 304 13.37 5.41 -2.28
C VAL A 304 11.98 4.77 -2.24
N THR A 305 11.90 3.45 -2.41
CA THR A 305 10.60 2.77 -2.44
C THR A 305 9.93 2.75 -1.06
N VAL A 306 10.71 2.64 0.01
CA VAL A 306 10.17 2.70 1.39
C VAL A 306 9.60 4.08 1.70
N HIS A 307 10.30 5.16 1.31
CA HIS A 307 9.81 6.52 1.52
C HIS A 307 8.56 6.80 0.68
N ASP A 308 8.49 6.36 -0.59
CA ASP A 308 7.28 6.52 -1.41
C ASP A 308 6.06 5.81 -0.79
N PHE A 309 6.28 4.60 -0.27
CA PHE A 309 5.23 3.89 0.45
C PHE A 309 4.84 4.61 1.75
N LEU A 310 5.81 5.09 2.52
CA LEU A 310 5.55 5.84 3.76
C LEU A 310 4.81 7.15 3.49
N CYS A 311 5.17 7.89 2.43
CA CYS A 311 4.41 9.07 1.96
C CYS A 311 2.95 8.71 1.69
N THR A 312 2.72 7.59 1.01
CA THR A 312 1.37 7.10 0.70
C THR A 312 0.56 6.84 1.99
N LEU A 313 1.19 6.22 2.99
CA LEU A 313 0.56 5.99 4.29
C LEU A 313 0.30 7.30 5.04
N CYS A 314 1.24 8.24 5.01
CA CYS A 314 1.19 9.52 5.72
C CYS A 314 0.18 10.54 5.16
N PHE A 315 -0.45 10.28 4.01
CA PHE A 315 -1.65 11.05 3.62
C PHE A 315 -2.81 10.88 4.61
N ASP A 316 -2.83 9.78 5.38
CA ASP A 316 -3.70 9.65 6.55
C ASP A 316 -3.07 10.39 7.75
N PRO A 317 -3.72 11.42 8.31
CA PRO A 317 -3.15 12.21 9.41
C PRO A 317 -2.80 11.38 10.65
N ARG A 318 -3.56 10.31 10.93
CA ARG A 318 -3.30 9.43 12.08
C ARG A 318 -2.00 8.65 11.88
N SER A 319 -1.79 8.13 10.66
CA SER A 319 -0.57 7.44 10.26
C SER A 319 0.64 8.35 10.27
N LEU A 320 0.51 9.59 9.79
CA LEU A 320 1.56 10.60 9.88
C LEU A 320 1.96 10.87 11.34
N LEU A 321 1.00 11.04 12.25
CA LEU A 321 1.31 11.24 13.68
C LEU A 321 2.00 10.03 14.31
N VAL A 322 1.65 8.81 13.89
CA VAL A 322 2.39 7.59 14.30
C VAL A 322 3.81 7.64 13.76
N ALA A 323 4.00 8.08 12.52
CA ALA A 323 5.33 8.15 11.94
C ALA A 323 6.21 9.21 12.61
N VAL A 324 5.64 10.39 12.91
CA VAL A 324 6.29 11.46 13.68
C VAL A 324 6.72 10.95 15.05
N ASP A 325 5.83 10.29 15.80
CA ASP A 325 6.17 9.68 17.12
C ASP A 325 7.36 8.71 17.04
N HIS A 326 7.65 8.18 15.85
CA HIS A 326 8.73 7.22 15.58
C HIS A 326 9.87 7.86 14.79
N GLY A 327 10.12 9.15 14.96
CA GLY A 327 11.32 9.82 14.45
C GLY A 327 11.33 10.00 12.93
N LEU A 328 10.16 10.14 12.28
CA LEU A 328 10.06 10.40 10.84
C LEU A 328 10.97 11.54 10.38
N PHE A 329 10.95 12.68 11.08
CA PHE A 329 11.75 13.84 10.71
C PHE A 329 13.25 13.55 10.77
N THR A 330 13.72 12.90 11.85
CA THR A 330 15.12 12.49 11.99
C THR A 330 15.56 11.58 10.84
N MET A 331 14.72 10.63 10.43
CA MET A 331 15.02 9.76 9.29
C MET A 331 15.10 10.54 7.96
N LEU A 332 14.29 11.57 7.76
CA LEU A 332 14.37 12.42 6.54
C LEU A 332 15.70 13.17 6.48
N VAL A 333 16.16 13.72 7.61
CA VAL A 333 17.46 14.40 7.71
C VAL A 333 18.60 13.43 7.40
N GLU A 334 18.57 12.22 7.97
CA GLU A 334 19.56 11.17 7.71
C GLU A 334 19.56 10.68 6.26
N LEU A 335 18.36 10.50 5.69
CA LEU A 335 18.17 10.08 4.30
C LEU A 335 18.81 11.08 3.33
N ARG A 336 18.62 12.39 3.58
CA ARG A 336 19.27 13.44 2.81
C ARG A 336 20.78 13.45 3.04
N ALA A 337 21.25 13.37 4.29
CA ALA A 337 22.68 13.39 4.61
C ALA A 337 23.46 12.26 3.91
N LYS A 338 22.80 11.12 3.64
CA LYS A 338 23.35 9.99 2.89
C LYS A 338 23.24 10.11 1.36
N GLY A 339 22.72 11.22 0.83
CA GLY A 339 22.53 11.42 -0.61
C GLY A 339 21.45 10.54 -1.26
N ALA A 340 20.71 9.76 -0.48
CA ALA A 340 19.72 8.81 -1.00
C ALA A 340 18.46 9.49 -1.60
N CYS A 341 18.31 10.80 -1.43
CA CYS A 341 17.20 11.63 -1.92
C CYS A 341 17.57 12.60 -3.05
N GLU A 342 18.78 12.53 -3.62
CA GLU A 342 19.20 13.53 -4.61
C GLU A 342 18.39 13.47 -5.92
N GLN A 343 17.87 12.29 -6.29
CA GLN A 343 17.35 12.00 -7.63
C GLN A 343 15.83 12.06 -7.79
N SER A 344 15.01 12.33 -6.76
CA SER A 344 13.57 12.03 -6.83
C SER A 344 12.64 13.16 -6.39
N THR A 345 11.39 13.01 -6.83
CA THR A 345 10.11 13.63 -6.39
C THR A 345 9.87 13.64 -4.87
N MET A 346 10.84 13.16 -4.08
CA MET A 346 10.85 13.14 -2.63
C MET A 346 11.09 14.48 -1.97
N LYS A 347 11.68 15.44 -2.70
CA LYS A 347 12.01 16.76 -2.14
C LYS A 347 10.74 17.47 -1.69
N GLY A 348 10.58 17.59 -0.38
CA GLY A 348 9.55 18.39 0.28
C GLY A 348 8.19 17.73 0.47
N GLY A 349 7.90 16.58 -0.14
CA GLY A 349 6.58 15.92 -0.01
C GLY A 349 6.25 15.60 1.45
N MET A 350 7.13 14.87 2.12
CA MET A 350 6.92 14.49 3.53
C MET A 350 7.04 15.68 4.49
N SER A 351 8.01 16.59 4.27
CA SER A 351 8.13 17.81 5.07
C SER A 351 6.88 18.67 4.97
N SER A 352 6.28 18.79 3.79
CA SER A 352 5.01 19.48 3.56
C SER A 352 3.87 18.81 4.34
N LEU A 353 3.77 17.48 4.30
CA LEU A 353 2.77 16.73 5.08
C LEU A 353 2.92 17.00 6.59
N ILE A 354 4.15 16.92 7.13
CA ILE A 354 4.41 17.22 8.55
C ILE A 354 3.97 18.65 8.86
N SER A 355 4.33 19.61 8.02
CA SER A 355 4.02 21.02 8.24
C SER A 355 2.53 21.31 8.23
N CYS A 356 1.80 20.70 7.29
CA CYS A 356 0.34 20.75 7.26
C CYS A 356 -0.28 20.12 8.52
N ALA A 357 0.37 19.12 9.14
CA ALA A 357 -0.14 18.53 10.38
C ALA A 357 0.09 19.44 11.60
N LEU A 358 1.14 20.27 11.61
CA LEU A 358 1.49 21.21 12.70
C LEU A 358 0.45 22.32 12.93
N ILE A 359 -0.66 22.31 12.19
CA ILE A 359 -1.84 23.14 12.45
C ILE A 359 -2.66 22.63 13.64
N THR A 360 -2.40 21.41 14.12
CA THR A 360 -3.12 20.81 15.24
C THR A 360 -2.24 20.77 16.50
N PRO A 361 -2.77 21.06 17.72
CA PRO A 361 -2.03 20.95 18.97
C PRO A 361 -1.35 19.59 19.15
N ARG A 362 -2.06 18.54 18.76
CA ARG A 362 -1.59 17.16 18.88
C ARG A 362 -0.35 16.91 18.04
N ALA A 363 -0.31 17.39 16.79
CA ALA A 363 0.85 17.23 15.92
C ALA A 363 2.05 18.01 16.43
N VAL A 364 1.83 19.26 16.85
CA VAL A 364 2.87 20.13 17.40
C VAL A 364 3.54 19.47 18.61
N LYS A 365 2.75 19.02 19.58
CA LYS A 365 3.27 18.32 20.77
C LYS A 365 4.01 17.04 20.43
N ARG A 366 3.47 16.22 19.51
CA ARG A 366 4.09 14.96 19.09
C ARG A 366 5.40 15.17 18.35
N PHE A 367 5.44 16.14 17.43
CA PHE A 367 6.65 16.50 16.71
C PHE A 367 7.72 16.98 17.68
N HIS A 368 7.38 17.90 18.59
CA HIS A 368 8.31 18.40 19.60
C HIS A 368 8.87 17.28 20.48
N ASN A 369 8.01 16.36 20.95
CA ASN A 369 8.40 15.25 21.83
C ASN A 369 9.17 14.13 21.11
N ALA A 370 9.04 14.00 19.79
CA ALA A 370 9.69 12.94 19.03
C ALA A 370 11.14 13.28 18.64
N LEU A 371 11.55 14.55 18.75
CA LEU A 371 12.91 14.97 18.51
C LEU A 371 13.83 14.51 19.67
N PRO A 372 14.95 13.82 19.40
CA PRO A 372 15.92 13.47 20.44
C PRO A 372 16.45 14.69 21.18
N GLU A 373 16.78 14.53 22.46
CA GLU A 373 17.49 15.57 23.22
C GLU A 373 18.79 15.96 22.51
N GLY A 374 19.06 17.27 22.41
CA GLY A 374 20.23 17.78 21.70
C GLY A 374 20.15 17.72 20.18
N PHE A 375 19.10 17.15 19.57
CA PHE A 375 18.95 17.15 18.10
C PHE A 375 19.03 18.58 17.54
N ARG A 376 18.34 19.53 18.19
CA ARG A 376 18.36 20.96 17.84
C ARG A 376 19.72 21.65 18.08
N LEU A 377 20.52 21.17 19.03
CA LEU A 377 21.80 21.79 19.41
C LEU A 377 22.99 21.23 18.64
N SER A 378 22.80 20.10 17.94
CA SER A 378 23.86 19.50 17.14
C SER A 378 24.26 20.43 15.98
N GLU A 379 25.55 20.56 15.71
CA GLU A 379 26.13 21.32 14.57
C GLU A 379 25.82 20.69 13.19
N ARG A 380 24.66 20.00 13.07
CA ARG A 380 24.22 19.37 11.83
C ARG A 380 23.86 20.44 10.81
N SER A 381 24.37 20.28 9.59
CA SER A 381 23.92 21.07 8.45
C SER A 381 22.53 20.61 8.01
N TYR A 382 21.50 21.37 8.36
CA TYR A 382 20.13 21.16 7.89
C TYR A 382 19.94 21.68 6.47
N HIS A 383 19.08 21.02 5.70
CA HIS A 383 18.58 21.61 4.45
C HIS A 383 17.68 22.82 4.77
N PRO A 384 17.59 23.84 3.90
CA PRO A 384 16.71 24.98 4.13
C PRO A 384 15.26 24.59 4.47
N ASP A 385 14.70 23.59 3.79
CA ASP A 385 13.34 23.10 4.09
C ASP A 385 13.23 22.39 5.46
N GLU A 386 14.28 21.69 5.89
CA GLU A 386 14.33 21.04 7.20
C GLU A 386 14.44 22.08 8.32
N GLN A 387 15.28 23.10 8.11
CA GLN A 387 15.41 24.22 9.03
C GLN A 387 14.10 25.03 9.11
N ALA A 388 13.44 25.28 7.97
CA ALA A 388 12.15 25.95 7.92
C ALA A 388 11.08 25.16 8.69
N LEU A 389 11.08 23.83 8.58
CA LEU A 389 10.17 22.96 9.34
C LEU A 389 10.46 23.00 10.85
N LEU A 390 11.74 22.96 11.26
CA LEU A 390 12.12 23.10 12.67
C LEU A 390 11.67 24.45 13.24
N ASN A 391 11.95 25.54 12.53
CA ASN A 391 11.53 26.88 12.94
C ASN A 391 10.01 26.99 13.06
N LEU A 392 9.26 26.45 12.09
CA LEU A 392 7.80 26.40 12.13
C LEU A 392 7.32 25.59 13.35
N ALA A 393 7.92 24.43 13.61
CA ALA A 393 7.52 23.60 14.74
C ALA A 393 7.78 24.29 16.10
N ASP A 394 8.89 25.00 16.23
CA ASP A 394 9.23 25.73 17.44
C ASP A 394 8.31 26.94 17.64
N GLU A 395 8.00 27.70 16.58
CA GLU A 395 7.00 28.77 16.59
C GLU A 395 5.63 28.24 17.03
N ARG A 396 5.16 27.16 16.40
CA ARG A 396 3.85 26.56 16.73
C ARG A 396 3.82 25.97 18.13
N PHE A 397 4.94 25.48 18.65
CA PHE A 397 5.03 24.95 20.01
C PHE A 397 4.96 26.08 21.05
N ALA A 398 5.61 27.22 20.81
CA ALA A 398 5.48 28.40 21.67
C ALA A 398 4.02 28.90 21.71
N LEU A 399 3.37 29.02 20.53
CA LEU A 399 1.95 29.38 20.44
C LEU A 399 1.05 28.34 21.14
N LEU A 400 1.40 27.06 21.09
CA LEU A 400 0.67 26.03 21.82
C LEU A 400 0.79 26.21 23.34
N GLN A 401 1.95 26.63 23.86
CA GLN A 401 2.11 26.90 25.28
C GLN A 401 1.27 28.09 25.75
N GLU A 402 1.20 29.16 24.95
CA GLU A 402 0.34 30.32 25.22
C GLU A 402 -1.15 29.96 25.12
N PHE A 403 -1.51 29.19 24.10
CA PHE A 403 -2.86 28.67 23.94
C PHE A 403 -3.27 27.80 25.13
N ASP A 404 -2.38 26.92 25.62
CA ASP A 404 -2.67 26.05 26.75
C ASP A 404 -2.96 26.84 28.04
N GLN A 405 -2.33 28.01 28.22
CA GLN A 405 -2.59 28.93 29.35
C GLN A 405 -3.95 29.64 29.22
N SER A 406 -4.35 30.01 28.01
CA SER A 406 -5.62 30.71 27.76
C SER A 406 -6.82 29.76 27.59
N TRP A 407 -6.58 28.50 27.25
CA TRP A 407 -7.61 27.51 26.95
C TRP A 407 -8.63 27.35 28.07
N GLY A 408 -8.19 27.38 29.34
CA GLY A 408 -9.10 27.29 30.49
C GLY A 408 -10.16 28.40 30.53
N ASN A 409 -9.86 29.58 29.96
CA ASN A 409 -10.78 30.72 29.91
C ASN A 409 -11.77 30.60 28.74
N VAL A 410 -11.32 30.02 27.63
CA VAL A 410 -12.11 29.89 26.38
C VAL A 410 -13.03 28.66 26.43
N ALA A 411 -12.58 27.60 27.10
CA ALA A 411 -13.24 26.31 27.09
C ALA A 411 -14.42 26.24 28.08
N CYS A 412 -15.43 27.07 27.81
CA CYS A 412 -16.67 27.16 28.56
C CYS A 412 -17.83 26.52 27.79
N CYS A 413 -18.81 25.96 28.50
CA CYS A 413 -20.02 25.48 27.86
C CYS A 413 -20.87 26.66 27.41
N ALA A 414 -21.26 26.69 26.14
CA ALA A 414 -22.07 27.77 25.56
C ALA A 414 -23.54 27.74 26.02
N SER A 415 -23.99 26.69 26.71
CA SER A 415 -25.36 26.64 27.25
C SER A 415 -25.46 27.54 28.47
N VAL A 416 -26.29 28.58 28.39
CA VAL A 416 -26.47 29.59 29.46
C VAL A 416 -26.87 28.95 30.80
N ASP A 417 -27.66 27.88 30.75
CA ASP A 417 -28.14 27.16 31.94
C ASP A 417 -27.16 26.08 32.45
N CYS A 418 -25.94 26.01 31.91
CA CYS A 418 -24.98 24.98 32.31
C CYS A 418 -24.30 25.35 33.64
N THR A 419 -24.67 24.66 34.72
CA THR A 419 -24.05 24.81 36.05
C THR A 419 -22.88 23.86 36.29
N ALA A 420 -22.59 22.96 35.35
CA ALA A 420 -21.50 22.00 35.50
C ALA A 420 -20.16 22.76 35.57
N SER A 421 -19.44 22.62 36.69
CA SER A 421 -18.05 23.04 36.76
C SER A 421 -17.26 22.20 35.76
N ILE A 422 -16.60 22.87 34.82
CA ILE A 422 -15.82 22.18 33.77
C ILE A 422 -14.47 21.84 34.38
N THR A 423 -14.46 20.89 35.31
CA THR A 423 -13.21 20.34 35.85
C THR A 423 -12.48 19.50 34.82
N ASP A 424 -13.20 19.04 33.78
CA ASP A 424 -12.67 18.19 32.72
C ASP A 424 -12.84 18.83 31.33
N VAL A 425 -12.06 19.89 31.11
CA VAL A 425 -12.03 20.72 29.90
C VAL A 425 -11.75 19.89 28.63
N GLY A 426 -11.16 18.70 28.76
CA GLY A 426 -10.87 17.79 27.65
C GLY A 426 -12.09 17.11 27.03
N LEU A 427 -13.26 17.16 27.68
CA LEU A 427 -14.47 16.43 27.26
C LEU A 427 -15.51 17.29 26.53
N LEU A 428 -15.21 18.56 26.27
CA LEU A 428 -16.11 19.43 25.53
C LEU A 428 -16.32 18.93 24.10
N ARG A 429 -17.52 19.15 23.58
CA ARG A 429 -17.96 18.84 22.22
C ARG A 429 -18.10 20.14 21.45
N ALA A 430 -17.60 20.20 20.23
CA ALA A 430 -17.76 21.39 19.40
C ALA A 430 -19.06 21.26 18.62
N CYS A 431 -19.74 22.39 18.44
CA CYS A 431 -20.62 22.53 17.30
C CYS A 431 -19.80 22.33 16.01
N PRO A 432 -20.35 21.73 14.94
CA PRO A 432 -19.65 21.66 13.65
C PRO A 432 -19.13 23.01 13.14
N CYS A 433 -19.82 24.13 13.45
CA CYS A 433 -19.37 25.47 13.10
C CYS A 433 -18.17 25.99 13.91
N GLY A 434 -17.75 25.31 14.97
CA GLY A 434 -16.65 25.76 15.83
C GLY A 434 -17.02 26.83 16.86
N GLU A 435 -18.12 27.58 16.66
CA GLU A 435 -18.48 28.75 17.48
C GLU A 435 -18.92 28.45 18.92
N ALA A 436 -19.22 27.20 19.24
CA ALA A 436 -19.80 26.85 20.53
C ALA A 436 -19.33 25.49 21.02
N LEU A 437 -19.01 25.42 22.31
CA LEU A 437 -18.56 24.21 22.99
C LEU A 437 -19.60 23.72 24.01
N TYR A 438 -19.71 22.41 24.18
CA TYR A 438 -20.73 21.79 25.02
C TYR A 438 -20.17 20.65 25.86
N CYS A 439 -20.42 20.65 27.16
CA CYS A 439 -20.07 19.51 28.03
C CYS A 439 -20.94 18.26 27.75
N SER A 440 -22.12 18.45 27.16
CA SER A 440 -23.07 17.35 26.89
C SER A 440 -23.90 17.60 25.63
N ARG A 441 -24.51 16.53 25.08
CA ARG A 441 -25.50 16.64 23.98
C ARG A 441 -26.75 17.40 24.42
N THR A 442 -27.10 17.37 25.70
CA THR A 442 -28.24 18.12 26.24
C THR A 442 -27.98 19.61 26.15
N CYS A 443 -26.83 20.08 26.64
CA CYS A 443 -26.43 21.49 26.52
C CYS A 443 -26.35 21.96 25.05
N GLN A 444 -25.87 21.09 24.15
CA GLN A 444 -25.89 21.36 22.72
C GLN A 444 -27.31 21.56 22.19
N ARG A 445 -28.24 20.65 22.53
CA ARG A 445 -29.66 20.77 22.10
C ARG A 445 -30.32 22.02 22.67
N THR A 446 -30.10 22.32 23.95
CA THR A 446 -30.66 23.52 24.59
C THR A 446 -30.20 24.77 23.87
N ASN A 447 -28.89 24.96 23.70
CA ASN A 447 -28.34 26.12 22.99
C ASN A 447 -28.80 26.16 21.51
N TRP A 448 -28.90 24.98 20.85
CA TRP A 448 -29.41 24.87 19.48
C TRP A 448 -30.80 25.49 19.32
N TYR A 449 -31.76 25.10 20.17
CA TYR A 449 -33.13 25.62 20.12
C TYR A 449 -33.26 27.06 20.64
N MET A 450 -32.37 27.49 21.54
CA MET A 450 -32.34 28.85 22.08
C MET A 450 -31.92 29.91 21.04
N GLY A 451 -31.36 29.50 19.89
CA GLY A 451 -31.10 30.43 18.79
C GLY A 451 -29.89 30.08 17.94
N HIS A 452 -28.98 29.22 18.43
CA HIS A 452 -27.80 28.86 17.65
C HIS A 452 -28.14 28.13 16.36
N GLN A 453 -29.27 27.42 16.29
CA GLN A 453 -29.77 26.88 15.02
C GLN A 453 -29.87 27.97 13.96
N LYS A 454 -30.30 29.19 14.29
CA LYS A 454 -30.47 30.27 13.31
C LYS A 454 -29.13 30.86 12.84
N MET A 455 -28.11 30.83 13.71
CA MET A 455 -26.80 31.45 13.51
C MET A 455 -25.72 30.48 13.02
N CYS A 456 -25.92 29.17 13.16
CA CYS A 456 -24.92 28.18 12.79
C CYS A 456 -24.71 28.18 11.26
N ALA A 457 -23.49 28.55 10.83
CA ALA A 457 -23.10 28.60 9.42
C ALA A 457 -23.10 27.22 8.73
N LEU A 458 -23.07 26.14 9.50
CA LEU A 458 -22.98 24.75 8.99
C LEU A 458 -24.25 23.93 9.27
N LYS A 459 -25.44 24.52 9.06
CA LYS A 459 -26.73 23.82 9.13
C LYS A 459 -26.78 22.51 8.33
N SER A 460 -25.94 22.40 7.30
CA SER A 460 -25.83 21.25 6.39
C SER A 460 -24.38 20.80 6.25
N ALA A 461 -23.71 20.50 7.37
CA ALA A 461 -22.41 19.84 7.30
C ALA A 461 -22.54 18.54 6.49
N HIS A 462 -21.72 18.39 5.45
CA HIS A 462 -21.71 17.19 4.62
C HIS A 462 -21.42 15.99 5.53
N PRO A 463 -22.21 14.89 5.48
CA PRO A 463 -22.08 13.76 6.40
C PRO A 463 -20.71 13.07 6.35
N GLU A 464 -19.90 13.36 5.33
CA GLU A 464 -18.57 12.79 5.11
C GLU A 464 -17.43 13.60 5.75
N ILE A 465 -17.67 14.83 6.20
CA ILE A 465 -16.63 15.65 6.83
C ILE A 465 -16.65 15.39 8.34
N GLU A 466 -15.63 14.69 8.85
CA GLU A 466 -15.43 14.53 10.30
C GLU A 466 -15.19 15.93 10.90
N PRO A 467 -16.03 16.39 11.85
CA PRO A 467 -15.84 17.69 12.46
C PRO A 467 -14.52 17.72 13.23
N LEU A 468 -13.77 18.82 13.08
CA LEU A 468 -12.58 19.06 13.89
C LEU A 468 -12.91 19.07 15.38
N LYS A 469 -11.94 18.70 16.22
CA LYS A 469 -12.14 18.78 17.67
C LYS A 469 -12.21 20.25 18.10
N PRO A 470 -12.98 20.59 19.15
CA PRO A 470 -13.00 21.91 19.78
C PRO A 470 -11.64 22.59 19.86
N ARG A 471 -10.70 21.88 20.47
CA ARG A 471 -9.37 22.39 20.74
C ARG A 471 -8.58 22.60 19.46
N ASP A 472 -8.81 21.78 18.44
CA ASP A 472 -8.15 21.94 17.14
C ASP A 472 -8.70 23.18 16.43
N VAL A 473 -10.02 23.42 16.48
CA VAL A 473 -10.64 24.64 15.92
C VAL A 473 -10.18 25.89 16.66
N GLU A 474 -10.23 25.89 17.99
CA GLU A 474 -9.81 27.03 18.79
C GLU A 474 -8.31 27.27 18.74
N PHE A 475 -7.50 26.21 18.61
CA PHE A 475 -6.09 26.40 18.34
C PHE A 475 -5.87 26.95 16.93
N LEU A 476 -6.60 26.50 15.91
CA LEU A 476 -6.54 27.11 14.59
C LEU A 476 -6.95 28.58 14.63
N ARG A 477 -8.00 28.91 15.39
CA ARG A 477 -8.39 30.29 15.67
C ARG A 477 -7.29 31.02 16.41
N PHE A 478 -6.61 30.43 17.37
CA PHE A 478 -5.49 31.02 18.10
C PHE A 478 -4.28 31.28 17.18
N LEU A 479 -3.91 30.29 16.37
CA LEU A 479 -2.91 30.41 15.31
C LEU A 479 -3.32 31.47 14.28
N GLN A 480 -4.62 31.58 14.02
CA GLN A 480 -5.20 32.61 13.17
C GLN A 480 -5.17 33.95 13.84
N LEU A 481 -5.48 34.07 15.17
CA LEU A 481 -5.55 35.18 16.17
C LEU A 481 -4.20 35.76 16.57
N ALA A 482 -3.11 35.10 16.18
CA ALA A 482 -1.92 35.82 15.69
C ALA A 482 -2.26 36.80 14.53
N GLU A 483 -3.54 36.82 14.13
CA GLU A 483 -4.45 37.77 13.45
C GLU A 483 -4.28 39.18 13.91
N SER A 484 -3.56 39.46 15.00
CA SER A 484 -2.94 40.78 15.20
C SER A 484 -2.39 41.30 13.87
N TYR A 485 -1.74 40.43 13.07
CA TYR A 485 -1.31 40.78 11.72
C TYR A 485 -2.44 41.07 10.72
N LEU A 486 -3.46 40.21 10.61
CA LEU A 486 -4.56 40.41 9.65
C LEU A 486 -5.40 41.63 10.04
N THR A 487 -5.63 41.85 11.33
CA THR A 487 -6.34 42.99 11.89
C THR A 487 -5.53 44.28 11.76
N GLU A 488 -4.23 44.28 12.08
CA GLU A 488 -3.33 45.44 11.91
C GLU A 488 -3.19 45.85 10.43
N ASN A 489 -3.29 44.88 9.51
CA ASN A 489 -3.12 45.11 8.08
C ASN A 489 -4.45 45.10 7.29
N TYR A 490 -5.59 44.91 7.95
CA TYR A 490 -6.89 44.79 7.28
C TYR A 490 -7.21 46.03 6.44
N THR A 491 -7.03 47.21 7.04
CA THR A 491 -7.25 48.51 6.39
C THR A 491 -6.37 48.68 5.15
N ARG A 492 -5.12 48.20 5.23
CA ARG A 492 -4.19 48.21 4.10
C ARG A 492 -4.67 47.26 3.00
N PHE A 493 -5.10 46.05 3.32
CA PHE A 493 -5.60 45.09 2.33
C PHE A 493 -6.87 45.56 1.61
N VAL A 494 -7.82 46.14 2.35
CA VAL A 494 -9.02 46.75 1.76
C VAL A 494 -8.65 47.89 0.80
N THR A 495 -7.65 48.71 1.16
CA THR A 495 -7.17 49.81 0.33
C THR A 495 -6.45 49.30 -0.94
N GLU A 496 -5.61 48.26 -0.82
CA GLU A 496 -4.88 47.69 -1.96
C GLU A 496 -5.80 46.95 -2.95
N LEU A 497 -6.89 46.35 -2.47
CA LEU A 497 -7.79 45.52 -3.29
C LEU A 497 -9.07 46.23 -3.75
N ASN A 498 -9.39 47.41 -3.19
CA ASN A 498 -10.67 48.09 -3.38
C ASN A 498 -11.90 47.19 -3.11
N ALA A 499 -11.76 46.16 -2.29
CA ALA A 499 -12.81 45.21 -1.94
C ALA A 499 -12.50 44.51 -0.61
N PRO A 500 -13.49 43.92 0.07
CA PRO A 500 -13.26 43.06 1.23
C PRO A 500 -12.35 41.88 0.83
N PRO A 501 -11.20 41.67 1.50
CA PRO A 501 -10.28 40.60 1.15
C PRO A 501 -10.87 39.22 1.49
N ILE A 502 -10.92 38.30 0.53
CA ILE A 502 -10.98 36.87 0.84
C ILE A 502 -9.56 36.43 1.18
N VAL A 503 -9.36 35.99 2.42
CA VAL A 503 -8.09 35.51 2.93
C VAL A 503 -8.06 33.99 2.83
N THR A 504 -7.35 33.46 1.84
CA THR A 504 -7.01 32.03 1.82
C THR A 504 -5.68 31.85 2.56
N LEU A 505 -5.71 31.12 3.67
CA LEU A 505 -4.53 30.84 4.48
C LEU A 505 -3.84 29.58 3.98
N ASP A 506 -2.67 29.75 3.37
CA ASP A 506 -1.75 28.63 3.18
C ASP A 506 -1.07 28.30 4.51
N LEU A 507 -1.52 27.22 5.15
CA LEU A 507 -0.94 26.72 6.40
C LEU A 507 0.31 25.84 6.17
N SER A 508 0.72 25.61 4.91
CA SER A 508 1.90 24.83 4.56
C SER A 508 3.14 25.73 4.45
N LEU A 509 4.28 25.30 5.03
CA LEU A 509 5.71 25.76 5.02
C LEU A 509 6.14 27.15 4.53
N LYS A 510 5.43 27.82 3.64
CA LYS A 510 5.71 29.18 3.21
C LYS A 510 5.05 30.13 4.17
N ALA A 511 5.89 30.91 4.86
CA ALA A 511 5.49 32.06 5.63
C ALA A 511 4.33 32.80 4.94
N LYS A 512 3.17 32.82 5.60
CA LYS A 512 2.13 33.84 5.44
C LYS A 512 1.78 34.13 3.97
N CYS A 513 1.52 33.12 3.14
CA CYS A 513 0.84 33.39 1.87
C CYS A 513 -0.65 33.57 2.16
N VAL A 514 -1.01 34.79 2.53
CA VAL A 514 -2.39 35.27 2.44
C VAL A 514 -2.64 35.52 0.96
N GLN A 515 -3.32 34.59 0.28
CA GLN A 515 -3.83 34.92 -1.03
C GLN A 515 -5.06 35.79 -0.83
N LEU A 516 -4.89 37.06 -1.18
CA LEU A 516 -5.95 38.05 -1.21
C LEU A 516 -6.70 37.91 -2.53
N GLN A 517 -7.98 37.56 -2.48
CA GLN A 517 -8.86 37.61 -3.63
C GLN A 517 -9.92 38.69 -3.40
N ALA A 518 -10.20 39.49 -4.43
CA ALA A 518 -11.32 40.43 -4.42
C ALA A 518 -12.57 39.70 -4.94
N LEU A 519 -13.70 39.87 -4.24
CA LEU A 519 -15.02 39.51 -4.77
C LEU A 519 -15.40 40.53 -5.85
N THR A 520 -15.12 40.22 -7.11
CA THR A 520 -15.72 40.97 -8.22
C THR A 520 -17.15 40.48 -8.40
N HIS A 521 -18.13 41.38 -8.32
CA HIS A 521 -19.55 41.04 -8.44
C HIS A 521 -19.96 40.51 -9.82
N ASP A 522 -19.07 40.52 -10.80
CA ASP A 522 -19.24 39.88 -12.10
C ASP A 522 -18.60 38.48 -12.08
N TRP A 523 -19.36 37.47 -11.67
CA TRP A 523 -19.03 36.07 -11.93
C TRP A 523 -19.81 35.59 -13.16
N PRO A 524 -19.20 35.49 -14.35
CA PRO A 524 -19.71 34.60 -15.37
C PRO A 524 -19.44 33.17 -14.92
N GLU A 525 -20.46 32.32 -14.98
CA GLU A 525 -20.27 30.89 -14.87
C GLU A 525 -19.21 30.47 -15.91
N THR A 526 -18.13 29.88 -15.42
CA THR A 526 -17.02 29.24 -16.17
C THR A 526 -15.84 30.12 -16.62
N VAL A 527 -14.64 29.61 -16.27
CA VAL A 527 -13.28 29.93 -16.74
C VAL A 527 -12.49 31.00 -15.96
N GLY A 528 -11.56 30.51 -15.12
CA GLY A 528 -10.24 31.11 -14.90
C GLY A 528 -10.17 32.46 -14.17
N GLY A 529 -10.35 32.45 -12.84
CA GLY A 529 -10.05 33.62 -12.01
C GLY A 529 -8.56 33.98 -12.00
N GLY A 530 -8.24 35.24 -12.31
CA GLY A 530 -6.89 35.78 -12.26
C GLY A 530 -6.35 35.86 -10.82
N VAL A 531 -5.23 35.20 -10.57
CA VAL A 531 -4.55 35.21 -9.27
C VAL A 531 -3.49 36.32 -9.26
N VAL A 532 -3.66 37.35 -8.43
CA VAL A 532 -2.59 38.30 -8.13
C VAL A 532 -1.66 37.69 -7.07
N LYS A 533 -0.52 37.14 -7.50
CA LYS A 533 0.51 36.62 -6.58
C LYS A 533 1.48 37.73 -6.19
N THR A 534 1.30 38.34 -5.03
CA THR A 534 2.32 39.20 -4.42
C THR A 534 3.33 38.34 -3.65
N ARG A 535 4.48 38.06 -4.29
CA ARG A 535 5.61 37.36 -3.65
C ARG A 535 6.54 38.42 -3.05
N ARG A 536 6.61 38.55 -1.72
CA ARG A 536 7.66 39.33 -1.05
C ARG A 536 8.60 38.39 -0.30
N ASN A 537 9.89 38.52 -0.58
CA ASN A 537 10.95 38.00 0.28
C ASN A 537 10.99 38.90 1.51
N ALA A 538 10.78 38.34 2.71
CA ALA A 538 11.02 39.05 3.96
C ALA A 538 12.54 39.06 4.22
N ALA A 539 13.06 40.24 4.57
CA ALA A 539 14.39 40.41 5.14
C ALA A 539 14.39 40.03 6.63
#